data_AF-A0A1V4ZWN5-F1
#
_entry.id   AF-A0A1V4ZWN5-F1
#
_cell.length_a   1.000
_cell.length_b   1.000
_cell.length_c   1.000
_cell.angle_alpha   90.00
_cell.angle_beta   90.00
_cell.angle_gamma   90.00
#
_symmetry.space_group_name_H-M   'P 1'
#
loop_
_entity.id
_entity.type
_entity.pdbx_description
1 polymer ?
#
loop_
_entity_poly.entity_id
_entity_poly.type
_entity_poly.pdbx_seq_one_letter_code
_entity_poly.pdbx_strand_id
1 'polypeptide(L)'
;MAIEWDPILFINLVLCIIIVALGYLCSVRAGERLPLYIAAAFGLFGISHAATLAGFKVPLTIPLILVRTLAYLLVIFALFKYLKDSMTAKETRQAWVDYYKGETGKVGGEKKA
;
A
#
# COMPACT_ATOMS: atom_id res chain seq x y z
N MET A 1 -6.43 -34.71 -12.53
CA MET A 1 -6.23 -33.39 -11.90
C MET A 1 -5.00 -33.52 -11.02
N ALA A 2 -3.83 -33.07 -11.48
CA ALA A 2 -2.61 -33.11 -10.69
C ALA A 2 -2.45 -31.76 -10.00
N ILE A 3 -2.38 -31.76 -8.67
CA ILE A 3 -1.97 -30.58 -7.91
C ILE A 3 -0.48 -30.40 -8.19
N GLU A 4 -0.15 -29.36 -8.96
CA GLU A 4 1.23 -28.95 -9.17
C GLU A 4 1.71 -28.24 -7.91
N TRP A 5 2.42 -28.98 -7.05
CA TRP A 5 3.04 -28.43 -5.85
C TRP A 5 4.24 -27.57 -6.24
N ASP A 6 3.99 -26.28 -6.43
CA ASP A 6 5.02 -25.27 -6.65
C ASP A 6 5.29 -24.53 -5.34
N PRO A 7 6.45 -24.76 -4.68
CA PRO A 7 6.82 -24.11 -3.42
C PRO A 7 6.81 -22.58 -3.52
N ILE A 8 7.12 -22.03 -4.70
CA ILE A 8 7.16 -20.58 -4.93
C ILE A 8 5.74 -20.01 -4.85
N LEU A 9 4.77 -20.66 -5.48
CA LEU A 9 3.38 -20.21 -5.44
C LEU A 9 2.79 -20.33 -4.03
N PHE A 10 3.17 -21.37 -3.30
CA PHE A 10 2.73 -21.57 -1.92
C PHE A 10 3.26 -20.48 -0.98
N ILE A 11 4.56 -20.17 -1.03
CA ILE A 11 5.16 -19.09 -0.23
C ILE A 11 4.51 -17.74 -0.58
N ASN A 12 4.32 -17.46 -1.88
CA ASN A 12 3.67 -16.22 -2.32
C ASN A 12 2.22 -16.12 -1.80
N LEU A 13 1.48 -17.22 -1.76
CA LEU A 13 0.13 -17.26 -1.20
C LEU A 13 0.13 -16.93 0.30
N VAL A 14 1.05 -17.52 1.07
CA VAL A 14 1.20 -17.24 2.50
C VAL A 14 1.55 -15.77 2.73
N LEU A 15 2.49 -15.21 1.98
CA LEU A 15 2.86 -13.80 2.05
C LEU A 15 1.68 -12.89 1.69
N CYS A 16 0.88 -13.23 0.67
CA CYS A 16 -0.33 -12.48 0.33
C CYS A 16 -1.32 -12.45 1.48
N ILE A 17 -1.56 -13.57 2.17
CA ILE A 17 -2.45 -13.64 3.33
C ILE A 17 -1.96 -12.75 4.47
N ILE A 18 -0.66 -12.79 4.77
CA ILE A 18 -0.05 -11.95 5.82
C ILE A 18 -0.23 -10.47 5.47
N ILE A 19 0.01 -10.07 4.23
CA ILE A 19 -0.11 -8.67 3.79
C ILE A 19 -1.58 -8.21 3.82
N VAL A 20 -2.53 -9.07 3.44
CA VAL A 20 -3.97 -8.79 3.56
C VAL A 20 -4.36 -8.59 5.03
N ALA A 21 -3.90 -9.47 5.92
CA ALA A 21 -4.18 -9.36 7.35
C ALA A 21 -3.61 -8.08 7.95
N LEU A 22 -2.35 -7.76 7.64
CA LEU A 22 -1.70 -6.52 8.08
C LEU A 22 -2.38 -5.28 7.51
N GLY A 23 -2.74 -5.28 6.22
CA GLY A 23 -3.43 -4.14 5.62
C GLY A 23 -4.84 -3.95 6.17
N TYR A 24 -5.56 -5.03 6.48
CA TYR A 24 -6.85 -4.96 7.18
C TYR A 24 -6.71 -4.39 8.59
N LEU A 25 -5.77 -4.93 9.39
CA LEU A 25 -5.49 -4.46 10.75
C LEU A 25 -5.06 -2.99 10.78
N CYS A 26 -4.18 -2.58 9.87
CA CYS A 26 -3.79 -1.17 9.72
C CYS A 26 -4.99 -0.29 9.31
N SER A 27 -5.89 -0.77 8.45
CA SER A 27 -7.07 0.02 8.09
C SER A 27 -8.01 0.25 9.27
N VAL A 28 -8.21 -0.78 10.11
CA VAL A 28 -9.08 -0.71 11.28
C VAL A 28 -8.46 0.17 12.37
N ARG A 29 -7.13 0.15 12.52
CA ARG A 29 -6.46 0.80 13.65
C ARG A 29 -5.90 2.19 13.34
N ALA A 30 -5.51 2.47 12.09
CA ALA A 30 -4.96 3.75 11.67
C ALA A 30 -5.98 4.61 10.91
N GLY A 31 -7.11 4.05 10.46
CA GLY A 31 -8.09 4.76 9.63
C GLY A 31 -7.57 5.18 8.25
N GLU A 32 -6.34 4.77 7.90
CA GLU A 32 -5.73 5.10 6.63
C GLU A 32 -6.28 4.19 5.54
N ARG A 33 -6.65 4.78 4.40
CA ARG A 33 -7.19 4.03 3.25
C ARG A 33 -6.12 3.27 2.46
N LEU A 34 -4.85 3.61 2.70
CA LEU A 34 -3.69 3.11 1.96
C LEU A 34 -3.38 1.63 2.17
N PRO A 35 -3.27 1.15 3.43
CA PRO A 35 -3.07 -0.26 3.73
C PRO A 35 -4.20 -1.14 3.17
N LEU A 36 -5.40 -0.56 3.03
CA LEU A 36 -6.58 -1.21 2.46
C LEU A 36 -6.43 -1.48 0.95
N TYR A 37 -5.91 -0.51 0.18
CA TYR A 37 -5.63 -0.71 -1.25
C TYR A 37 -4.53 -1.76 -1.47
N ILE A 38 -3.51 -1.76 -0.63
CA ILE A 38 -2.42 -2.75 -0.69
C ILE A 38 -2.97 -4.14 -0.35
N ALA A 39 -3.77 -4.27 0.71
CA ALA A 39 -4.45 -5.53 1.05
C ALA A 39 -5.33 -6.03 -0.10
N ALA A 40 -6.12 -5.16 -0.73
CA ALA A 40 -6.97 -5.54 -1.86
C ALA A 40 -6.13 -6.07 -3.05
N ALA A 41 -5.02 -5.41 -3.38
CA ALA A 41 -4.12 -5.84 -4.44
C ALA A 41 -3.47 -7.20 -4.14
N PHE A 42 -2.95 -7.37 -2.92
CA PHE A 42 -2.36 -8.63 -2.48
C PHE A 42 -3.39 -9.75 -2.34
N GLY A 43 -4.64 -9.44 -2.01
CA GLY A 43 -5.75 -10.39 -2.05
C GLY A 43 -6.02 -10.91 -3.46
N LEU A 44 -6.04 -10.02 -4.46
CA LEU A 44 -6.18 -10.39 -5.88
C LEU A 44 -5.00 -11.28 -6.34
N PHE A 45 -3.79 -10.95 -5.91
CA PHE A 45 -2.61 -11.79 -6.12
C PHE A 45 -2.73 -13.16 -5.47
N GLY A 46 -3.23 -13.23 -4.23
CA GLY A 46 -3.44 -14.48 -3.51
C GLY A 46 -4.45 -15.37 -4.23
N ILE A 47 -5.57 -14.82 -4.70
CA ILE A 47 -6.57 -15.56 -5.48
C ILE A 47 -5.96 -16.13 -6.77
N SER A 48 -5.16 -15.33 -7.46
CA SER A 48 -4.42 -15.79 -8.64
C SER A 48 -3.56 -16.99 -8.29
N HIS A 49 -2.70 -16.90 -7.26
CA HIS A 49 -1.82 -17.99 -6.82
C HIS A 49 -2.57 -19.24 -6.36
N ALA A 50 -3.70 -19.09 -5.65
CA ALA A 50 -4.54 -20.21 -5.22
C ALA A 50 -5.14 -20.95 -6.42
N ALA A 51 -5.63 -20.22 -7.43
CA ALA A 51 -6.15 -20.81 -8.67
C ALA A 51 -5.05 -21.54 -9.46
N THR A 52 -3.84 -20.98 -9.47
CA THR A 52 -2.67 -21.60 -10.08
C THR A 52 -2.29 -22.92 -9.40
N LEU A 53 -2.29 -22.94 -8.05
CA LEU A 53 -1.93 -24.11 -7.23
C LEU A 53 -2.99 -25.21 -7.33
N ALA A 54 -4.27 -24.84 -7.52
CA ALA A 54 -5.37 -25.78 -7.74
C ALA A 54 -5.33 -26.47 -9.12
N GLY A 55 -4.33 -26.18 -9.97
CA GLY A 55 -4.12 -26.84 -11.26
C GLY A 55 -4.84 -26.19 -12.45
N PHE A 56 -5.42 -24.99 -12.28
CA PHE A 56 -6.10 -24.26 -13.37
C PHE A 56 -5.15 -23.47 -14.29
N LYS A 57 -3.83 -23.73 -14.28
CA LYS A 57 -2.82 -22.98 -15.07
C LYS A 57 -3.13 -22.90 -16.57
N VAL A 58 -3.55 -24.01 -17.18
CA VAL A 58 -3.68 -24.13 -18.65
C VAL A 58 -4.87 -23.34 -19.21
N PRO A 59 -6.11 -23.45 -18.68
CA PRO A 59 -7.24 -22.68 -19.20
C PRO A 59 -7.29 -21.21 -18.72
N LEU A 60 -6.59 -20.88 -17.63
CA LEU A 60 -6.76 -19.61 -16.91
C LEU A 60 -5.52 -18.69 -16.99
N THR A 61 -4.54 -19.00 -17.85
CA THR A 61 -3.28 -18.22 -18.00
C THR A 61 -3.54 -16.74 -18.31
N ILE A 62 -4.38 -16.44 -19.29
CA ILE A 62 -4.73 -15.07 -19.69
C ILE A 62 -5.41 -14.30 -18.53
N PRO A 63 -6.49 -14.80 -17.90
CA PRO A 63 -7.13 -14.10 -16.79
C PRO A 63 -6.21 -13.98 -15.56
N LEU A 64 -5.32 -14.94 -15.27
CA LEU A 64 -4.33 -14.79 -14.19
C LEU A 64 -3.34 -13.65 -14.46
N ILE A 65 -2.90 -13.47 -15.72
CA ILE A 65 -2.03 -12.36 -16.11
C ILE A 65 -2.77 -11.03 -15.95
N LEU A 66 -4.04 -10.95 -16.37
CA LEU A 66 -4.84 -9.73 -16.21
C LEU A 66 -5.01 -9.35 -14.74
N VAL A 67 -5.35 -10.32 -13.87
CA VAL A 67 -5.46 -10.12 -12.42
C VAL A 67 -4.14 -9.61 -11.84
N ARG A 68 -3.02 -10.22 -12.25
CA ARG A 68 -1.67 -9.83 -11.82
C ARG A 68 -1.33 -8.39 -12.25
N THR A 69 -1.64 -8.02 -13.49
CA THR A 69 -1.43 -6.66 -14.00
C THR A 69 -2.29 -5.64 -13.26
N LEU A 70 -3.57 -5.93 -13.04
CA LEU A 70 -4.46 -5.06 -12.28
C LEU A 70 -4.00 -4.89 -10.83
N ALA A 71 -3.51 -5.96 -10.21
CA ALA A 71 -2.96 -5.90 -8.86
C ALA A 71 -1.70 -5.01 -8.80
N TYR A 72 -0.78 -5.11 -9.77
CA TYR A 72 0.36 -4.18 -9.85
C TYR A 72 -0.07 -2.73 -10.03
N LEU A 73 -1.06 -2.46 -10.89
CA LEU A 73 -1.59 -1.11 -11.09
C LEU A 73 -2.22 -0.56 -9.81
N LEU A 74 -2.93 -1.38 -9.03
CA LEU A 74 -3.46 -1.00 -7.72
C LEU A 74 -2.36 -0.64 -6.72
N VAL A 75 -1.26 -1.40 -6.69
CA VAL A 75 -0.10 -1.09 -5.82
C VAL A 75 0.56 0.22 -6.26
N ILE A 76 0.76 0.43 -7.56
CA ILE A 76 1.32 1.68 -8.10
C ILE A 76 0.42 2.87 -7.72
N PHE A 77 -0.89 2.74 -7.89
CA PHE A 77 -1.85 3.77 -7.53
C PHE A 77 -1.84 4.07 -6.03
N ALA A 78 -1.80 3.03 -5.18
CA ALA A 78 -1.70 3.17 -3.74
C ALA A 78 -0.44 3.96 -3.36
N LEU A 79 0.73 3.57 -3.88
CA LEU A 79 1.99 4.26 -3.61
C LEU A 79 2.00 5.70 -4.13
N PHE A 80 1.43 5.96 -5.31
CA PHE A 80 1.35 7.31 -5.86
C PHE A 80 0.48 8.21 -4.98
N LYS A 81 -0.64 7.68 -4.46
CA LYS A 81 -1.50 8.39 -3.51
C LYS A 81 -0.78 8.66 -2.18
N TYR A 82 -0.02 7.69 -1.65
CA TYR A 82 0.80 7.89 -0.46
C TYR A 82 1.86 8.96 -0.64
N LEU A 83 2.59 8.89 -1.75
CA LEU A 83 3.66 9.84 -2.03
C LEU A 83 3.09 11.26 -2.08
N LYS A 84 1.93 11.44 -2.74
CA LYS A 84 1.23 12.73 -2.78
C LYS A 84 0.81 13.21 -1.40
N ASP A 85 0.12 12.37 -0.62
CA ASP A 85 -0.35 12.73 0.73
C ASP A 85 0.84 13.05 1.67
N SER A 86 1.96 12.33 1.52
CA SER A 86 3.20 12.57 2.31
C SER A 86 3.89 13.89 1.96
N MET A 87 3.78 14.34 0.70
CA MET A 87 4.34 15.63 0.27
C MET A 87 3.54 16.79 0.86
N THR A 88 2.20 16.70 0.83
CA THR A 88 1.32 17.74 1.38
C THR A 88 1.46 17.85 2.90
N ALA A 89 1.67 16.72 3.59
CA ALA A 89 1.93 16.72 5.04
C ALA A 89 3.24 17.44 5.40
N LYS A 90 4.27 17.34 4.56
CA LYS A 90 5.56 18.02 4.77
C LYS A 90 5.46 19.53 4.57
N GLU A 91 4.76 19.98 3.52
CA GLU A 91 4.53 21.41 3.27
C GLU A 91 3.79 22.09 4.42
N THR A 92 2.75 21.43 4.95
CA THR A 92 1.98 21.96 6.08
C THR A 92 2.86 22.09 7.34
N ARG A 93 3.66 21.06 7.64
CA ARG A 93 4.57 21.08 8.80
C ARG A 93 5.65 22.14 8.68
N GLN A 94 6.17 22.35 7.46
CA GLN A 94 7.17 23.38 7.20
C GLN A 94 6.57 24.79 7.32
N ALA A 95 5.35 25.01 6.82
CA ALA A 95 4.62 26.27 6.99
C ALA A 95 4.35 26.60 8.46
N TRP A 96 4.01 25.62 9.30
CA TRP A 96 3.88 25.82 10.75
C TRP A 96 5.21 26.17 11.43
N VAL A 97 6.31 25.51 11.04
CA VAL A 97 7.65 25.82 11.58
C VAL A 97 8.08 27.24 11.19
N ASP A 98 7.83 27.66 9.95
CA ASP A 98 8.14 29.00 9.49
C ASP A 98 7.28 30.07 10.19
N TYR A 99 5.99 29.79 10.46
CA TYR A 99 5.12 30.67 11.24
C TYR A 99 5.67 30.93 12.66
N TYR A 100 5.99 29.87 13.41
CA TYR A 100 6.54 30.01 14.76
C TYR A 100 7.92 30.68 14.79
N LYS A 101 8.76 30.44 13.78
CA LYS A 101 10.07 31.09 13.64
C LYS A 101 9.93 32.59 13.36
N GLY A 102 8.88 32.98 12.62
CA GLY A 102 8.54 34.38 12.36
C GLY A 102 8.04 35.13 13.60
N GLU A 103 7.23 34.49 14.46
CA GLU A 103 6.73 35.11 15.71
C GLU A 103 7.83 35.26 16.77
N THR A 104 8.66 34.23 16.96
CA THR A 104 9.78 34.29 17.93
C THR A 104 10.82 35.35 17.57
N GLY A 105 11.01 35.66 16.29
CA GLY A 105 11.87 36.76 15.83
C GLY A 105 11.32 38.16 16.12
N LYS A 106 9.99 38.35 16.10
CA LYS A 106 9.35 39.65 16.38
C LYS A 106 9.31 39.97 17.88
N VAL A 107 9.03 38.99 18.72
CA VAL A 107 8.98 39.16 20.19
C VAL A 107 10.36 39.48 20.79
N GLY A 108 11.45 39.04 20.14
CA GLY A 108 12.82 39.39 20.53
C GLY A 108 13.29 40.78 20.11
N GLY A 109 12.72 41.34 19.03
CA GLY A 109 13.03 42.67 18.52
C GLY A 109 12.32 43.80 19.26
N GLU A 110 11.05 43.57 19.66
CA GLU A 110 10.25 44.58 20.38
C GLU A 110 10.72 44.82 21.82
N LYS A 111 11.51 43.90 22.41
CA LYS A 111 12.14 44.10 23.72
C LYS A 111 13.49 44.83 23.66
N LYS A 112 13.94 45.23 22.47
CA LYS A 112 15.24 45.90 22.26
C LYS A 112 15.12 47.31 21.65
N ALA A 113 13.90 47.86 21.54
CA ALA A 113 13.66 49.25 21.19
C ALA A 113 13.37 50.08 22.44
#